data_AF-A0A452RGY3-F1
#
_entry.id   AF-A0A452RGY3-F1
#
_cell.length_a   1.000
_cell.length_b   1.000
_cell.length_c   1.000
_cell.angle_alpha   90.00
_cell.angle_beta   90.00
_cell.angle_gamma   90.00
#
_symmetry.space_group_name_H-M   'P 1'
#
loop_
_entity.id
_entity.type
_entity.pdbx_description
1 polymer ?
#
loop_
_entity_poly.entity_id
_entity_poly.type
_entity_poly.pdbx_seq_one_letter_code
_entity_poly.pdbx_strand_id
1 'polypeptide(L)'
;QAKTAQSGALRDVSEELSRQLEDILSTYCVDNNQGGPGEDGAQEPEPPVVNGEKETSKGEPGTDEIRAIDEVGDRDHRRPQEKKKAKGLGKEITLLMQTLNTLSTPEEKLAALCKKYAELLEEHRNSQKQMKLLQKKQSQLVQEKDHLRGEHSKAVLARSKLESLCRELQRHNRSLKEEGVQRAREEEEKRKEVTSHFQVTLNDIQLQMEQHNERNSKLRQENMELAERLKKLIEQYELREEHIDKVFKHKDLQQQLVDAKLQQAQELLKEAEERHQREKDFLLKEAVESQRMCELMKQQETHLKQQVSKSGSWSCASGVPSLGPRPGGGKWDPRSRTTLTAV
;
A
#
# COMPACT_ATOMS: atom_id res chain seq x y z
N GLN A 1 4.06 24.59 -20.14
CA GLN A 1 4.10 24.41 -18.67
C GLN A 1 3.38 23.14 -18.21
N ALA A 2 2.20 22.77 -18.73
CA ALA A 2 1.49 21.53 -18.32
C ALA A 2 2.24 20.20 -18.63
N LYS A 3 2.93 20.08 -19.78
CA LYS A 3 3.76 18.89 -20.11
C LYS A 3 4.93 18.68 -19.15
N THR A 4 5.51 19.78 -18.64
CA THR A 4 6.66 19.74 -17.73
C THR A 4 6.23 19.28 -16.33
N ALA A 5 5.04 19.69 -15.87
CA ALA A 5 4.47 19.26 -14.59
C ALA A 5 4.06 17.77 -14.59
N GLN A 6 3.48 17.27 -15.69
CA GLN A 6 3.17 15.85 -15.84
C GLN A 6 4.43 14.96 -15.86
N SER A 7 5.49 15.41 -16.54
CA SER A 7 6.76 14.70 -16.56
C SER A 7 7.47 14.70 -15.19
N GLY A 8 7.26 15.73 -14.36
CA GLY A 8 7.78 15.80 -13.00
C GLY A 8 7.06 14.82 -12.07
N ALA A 9 5.73 14.78 -12.12
CA ALA A 9 4.93 13.86 -11.30
C ALA A 9 5.17 12.37 -11.64
N LEU A 10 5.39 12.05 -12.92
CA LEU A 10 5.77 10.68 -13.34
C LEU A 10 7.19 10.29 -12.87
N ARG A 11 8.11 11.25 -12.79
CA ARG A 11 9.46 11.02 -12.25
C ARG A 11 9.43 10.76 -10.75
N ASP A 12 8.66 11.54 -10.01
CA ASP A 12 8.50 11.38 -8.55
C ASP A 12 7.95 9.98 -8.19
N VAL A 13 6.91 9.52 -8.89
CA VAL A 13 6.32 8.20 -8.64
C VAL A 13 7.29 7.06 -9.01
N SER A 14 8.07 7.22 -10.08
CA SER A 14 9.05 6.22 -10.51
C SER A 14 10.26 6.13 -9.56
N GLU A 15 10.68 7.27 -8.98
CA GLU A 15 11.79 7.32 -8.01
C GLU A 15 11.35 6.79 -6.64
N GLU A 16 10.14 7.11 -6.19
CA GLU A 16 9.53 6.55 -4.98
C GLU A 16 9.38 5.03 -5.08
N LEU A 17 8.92 4.54 -6.23
CA LEU A 17 8.80 3.12 -6.48
C LEU A 17 10.16 2.40 -6.48
N SER A 18 11.17 3.03 -7.06
CA SER A 18 12.53 2.45 -7.07
C SER A 18 13.07 2.34 -5.65
N ARG A 19 12.83 3.35 -4.79
CA ARG A 19 13.15 3.28 -3.36
C ARG A 19 12.41 2.17 -2.63
N GLN A 20 11.12 2.01 -2.87
CA GLN A 20 10.33 0.95 -2.24
C GLN A 20 10.84 -0.45 -2.63
N LEU A 21 11.19 -0.66 -3.90
CA LEU A 21 11.77 -1.92 -4.35
C LEU A 21 13.16 -2.18 -3.75
N GLU A 22 13.97 -1.13 -3.61
CA GLU A 22 15.30 -1.23 -3.03
C GLU A 22 15.26 -1.50 -1.51
N ASP A 23 14.28 -0.94 -0.79
CA ASP A 23 14.03 -1.26 0.63
C ASP A 23 13.61 -2.72 0.83
N ILE A 24 12.77 -3.28 -0.07
CA ILE A 24 12.38 -4.70 -0.02
C ILE A 24 13.60 -5.59 -0.25
N LEU A 25 14.39 -5.28 -1.27
CA LEU A 25 15.62 -6.03 -1.56
C LEU A 25 16.63 -5.89 -0.42
N SER A 26 16.78 -4.71 0.18
CA SER A 26 17.69 -4.50 1.32
C SER A 26 17.26 -5.27 2.56
N THR A 27 15.96 -5.27 2.88
CA THR A 27 15.43 -5.92 4.09
C THR A 27 15.58 -7.44 4.05
N TYR A 28 15.51 -8.05 2.87
CA TYR A 28 15.44 -9.50 2.73
C TYR A 28 16.63 -10.14 1.98
N CYS A 29 17.47 -9.38 1.26
CA CYS A 29 18.67 -9.93 0.59
C CYS A 29 19.96 -9.79 1.40
N VAL A 30 20.01 -8.96 2.46
CA VAL A 30 21.25 -8.73 3.23
C VAL A 30 21.63 -9.95 4.10
N ASP A 31 20.67 -10.80 4.48
CA ASP A 31 20.92 -11.96 5.35
C ASP A 31 21.44 -13.21 4.61
N ASN A 32 21.38 -13.25 3.27
CA ASN A 32 21.76 -14.45 2.49
C ASN A 32 23.28 -14.63 2.29
N ASN A 33 24.13 -13.69 2.73
CA ASN A 33 25.59 -13.79 2.57
C ASN A 33 26.34 -14.35 3.79
N GLN A 34 25.64 -14.81 4.83
CA GLN A 34 26.23 -15.53 5.98
C GLN A 34 25.67 -16.95 6.11
N GLY A 35 25.67 -17.71 5.01
CA GLY A 35 25.46 -19.16 5.01
C GLY A 35 26.55 -19.82 4.18
N GLY A 36 27.30 -20.75 4.78
CA GLY A 36 28.51 -21.38 4.22
C GLY A 36 28.33 -22.13 2.89
N PRO A 37 29.45 -22.64 2.33
CA PRO A 37 29.55 -23.10 0.95
C PRO A 37 28.61 -24.27 0.66
N GLY A 38 27.99 -24.19 -0.51
CA GLY A 38 26.85 -25.00 -0.91
C GLY A 38 27.06 -26.52 -0.90
N GLU A 39 25.94 -27.20 -0.68
CA GLU A 39 25.72 -28.53 -1.23
C GLU A 39 24.61 -28.43 -2.28
N ASP A 40 25.03 -28.53 -3.54
CA ASP A 40 24.20 -29.04 -4.63
C ASP A 40 23.68 -30.43 -4.24
N GLY A 41 22.37 -30.64 -4.34
CA GLY A 41 21.78 -31.95 -4.06
C GLY A 41 20.29 -31.92 -3.79
N ALA A 42 19.50 -31.28 -4.67
CA ALA A 42 18.06 -31.46 -4.67
C ALA A 42 17.74 -32.91 -5.05
N GLN A 43 17.42 -33.74 -4.05
CA GLN A 43 16.74 -35.01 -4.25
C GLN A 43 15.56 -35.07 -3.28
N GLU A 44 14.35 -35.12 -3.85
CA GLU A 44 13.09 -35.28 -3.12
C GLU A 44 13.15 -36.46 -2.14
N PRO A 45 12.62 -36.33 -0.92
CA PRO A 45 12.37 -37.48 -0.08
C PRO A 45 10.99 -38.06 -0.40
N GLU A 46 10.98 -39.24 -1.05
CA GLU A 46 9.82 -40.13 -1.04
C GLU A 46 9.45 -40.54 0.41
N PRO A 47 8.15 -40.82 0.69
CA PRO A 47 7.67 -41.11 2.03
C PRO A 47 8.12 -42.51 2.50
N PRO A 48 8.49 -42.70 3.78
CA PRO A 48 8.83 -44.01 4.28
C PRO A 48 7.57 -44.86 4.45
N VAL A 49 7.58 -46.01 3.79
CA VAL A 49 6.60 -47.08 3.93
C VAL A 49 6.57 -47.55 5.38
N VAL A 50 5.42 -47.35 6.02
CA VAL A 50 5.06 -47.93 7.31
C VAL A 50 4.92 -49.44 7.12
N ASN A 51 5.85 -50.21 7.69
CA ASN A 51 5.56 -51.60 8.05
C ASN A 51 5.40 -51.66 9.56
N GLY A 52 4.14 -51.83 9.97
CA GLY A 52 3.76 -51.94 11.36
C GLY A 52 3.96 -53.36 11.87
N GLU A 53 4.44 -53.44 13.10
CA GLU A 53 4.06 -54.52 14.01
C GLU A 53 3.68 -53.86 15.33
N LYS A 54 2.38 -53.95 15.63
CA LYS A 54 1.78 -53.64 16.93
C LYS A 54 1.26 -54.97 17.48
N GLU A 55 1.25 -55.04 18.82
CA GLU A 55 0.73 -56.08 19.71
C GLU A 55 1.86 -56.78 20.50
N THR A 56 1.80 -56.98 21.81
CA THR A 56 0.76 -56.79 22.81
C THR A 56 1.40 -56.70 24.20
N SER A 57 0.66 -56.06 25.11
CA SER A 57 0.84 -56.00 26.56
C SER A 57 0.92 -57.37 27.26
N LYS A 58 1.77 -57.50 28.30
CA LYS A 58 1.50 -57.98 29.68
C LYS A 58 2.74 -58.63 30.33
N GLY A 59 2.92 -58.40 31.63
CA GLY A 59 3.86 -59.09 32.53
C GLY A 59 4.70 -58.10 33.34
N GLU A 60 4.11 -57.52 34.40
CA GLU A 60 4.43 -57.79 35.82
C GLU A 60 5.70 -57.11 36.38
N PRO A 61 5.63 -56.50 37.58
CA PRO A 61 6.76 -55.81 38.19
C PRO A 61 7.68 -56.80 38.89
N GLY A 62 8.87 -57.01 38.34
CA GLY A 62 9.97 -57.74 38.99
C GLY A 62 10.47 -56.99 40.21
N THR A 63 10.17 -57.54 41.38
CA THR A 63 10.70 -57.15 42.69
C THR A 63 12.12 -57.67 42.81
N ASP A 64 13.13 -56.81 42.59
CA ASP A 64 14.51 -57.14 42.94
C ASP A 64 14.74 -56.82 44.42
N GLU A 65 14.34 -57.77 45.27
CA GLU A 65 14.89 -57.91 46.62
C GLU A 65 16.40 -58.16 46.52
N ILE A 66 17.21 -57.14 46.81
CA ILE A 66 18.62 -57.33 47.18
C ILE A 66 18.61 -58.03 48.54
N ARG A 67 18.53 -59.36 48.52
CA ARG A 67 18.87 -60.18 49.68
C ARG A 67 20.38 -60.16 49.83
N ALA A 68 20.83 -59.35 50.79
CA ALA A 68 22.12 -59.52 51.43
C ALA A 68 22.23 -60.99 51.86
N ILE A 69 23.13 -61.73 51.24
CA ILE A 69 23.53 -63.06 51.68
C ILE A 69 24.45 -62.81 52.87
N ASP A 70 23.83 -62.62 54.02
CA ASP A 70 24.50 -62.49 55.29
C ASP A 70 25.01 -63.87 55.75
N GLU A 71 26.10 -63.79 56.49
CA GLU A 71 27.06 -64.85 56.78
C GLU A 71 26.41 -66.16 57.28
N VAL A 72 26.67 -67.27 56.56
CA VAL A 72 26.41 -68.62 57.07
C VAL A 72 27.36 -68.88 58.24
N GLY A 73 26.78 -68.86 59.44
CA GLY A 73 27.42 -69.21 60.69
C GLY A 73 27.98 -70.63 60.69
N ASP A 74 29.29 -70.75 60.47
CA ASP A 74 30.07 -71.94 60.76
C ASP A 74 30.55 -71.92 62.22
N ARG A 75 29.63 -72.11 63.18
CA ARG A 75 30.02 -72.30 64.59
C ARG A 75 29.50 -73.56 65.25
N ASP A 76 28.70 -74.40 64.59
CA ASP A 76 28.08 -75.55 65.26
C ASP A 76 28.41 -76.94 64.69
N HIS A 77 29.19 -77.04 63.61
CA HIS A 77 29.52 -78.33 62.98
C HIS A 77 30.74 -79.05 63.59
N ARG A 78 31.50 -78.43 64.51
CA ARG A 78 32.66 -79.09 65.14
C ARG A 78 32.28 -80.21 66.12
N ARG A 79 31.20 -80.04 66.89
CA ARG A 79 30.84 -80.94 68.01
C ARG A 79 30.34 -82.34 67.62
N PRO A 80 29.58 -82.55 66.52
CA PRO A 80 29.14 -83.89 66.10
C PRO A 80 30.24 -84.72 65.41
N GLN A 81 31.22 -84.07 64.81
CA GLN A 81 32.27 -84.73 64.02
C GLN A 81 33.31 -85.43 64.92
N GLU A 82 33.62 -84.86 66.08
CA GLU A 82 34.54 -85.46 67.06
C GLU A 82 33.98 -86.78 67.65
N LYS A 83 32.67 -86.85 67.92
CA LYS A 83 32.00 -88.07 68.40
C LYS A 83 32.00 -89.22 67.38
N LYS A 84 31.97 -88.92 66.07
CA LYS A 84 32.08 -89.95 65.01
C LYS A 84 33.52 -90.45 64.83
N LYS A 85 34.51 -89.57 64.94
CA LYS A 85 35.94 -89.93 64.88
C LYS A 85 36.35 -90.85 66.04
N ALA A 86 35.90 -90.54 67.26
CA ALA A 86 36.15 -91.38 68.45
C ALA A 86 35.58 -92.80 68.32
N LYS A 87 34.37 -92.94 67.75
CA LYS A 87 33.74 -94.26 67.50
C LYS A 87 34.43 -95.05 66.37
N GLY A 88 35.00 -94.39 65.37
CA GLY A 88 35.79 -95.03 64.30
C GLY A 88 37.11 -95.59 64.82
N LEU A 89 37.84 -94.79 65.60
CA LEU A 89 39.10 -95.21 66.24
C LEU A 89 38.92 -96.46 67.12
N GLY A 90 37.82 -96.55 67.88
CA GLY A 90 37.54 -97.73 68.71
C GLY A 90 37.38 -99.04 67.91
N LYS A 91 36.84 -98.98 66.69
CA LYS A 91 36.72 -100.13 65.79
C LYS A 91 38.07 -100.53 65.20
N GLU A 92 38.89 -99.57 64.79
CA GLU A 92 40.25 -99.83 64.28
C GLU A 92 41.17 -100.42 65.35
N ILE A 93 41.08 -99.93 66.59
CA ILE A 93 41.85 -100.48 67.73
C ILE A 93 41.49 -101.94 67.97
N THR A 94 40.20 -102.27 67.90
CA THR A 94 39.73 -103.66 68.08
C THR A 94 40.24 -104.57 66.95
N LEU A 95 40.20 -104.10 65.70
CA LEU A 95 40.70 -104.82 64.53
C LEU A 95 42.23 -105.04 64.59
N LEU A 96 42.98 -104.03 65.02
CA LEU A 96 44.42 -104.12 65.24
C LEU A 96 44.74 -105.15 66.32
N MET A 97 44.04 -105.11 67.46
CA MET A 97 44.22 -106.07 68.55
C MET A 97 43.96 -107.52 68.12
N GLN A 98 42.90 -107.75 67.33
CA GLN A 98 42.62 -109.07 66.74
C GLN A 98 43.76 -109.55 65.83
N THR A 99 44.31 -108.67 64.99
CA THR A 99 45.42 -108.98 64.08
C THR A 99 46.72 -109.29 64.83
N LEU A 100 46.97 -108.62 65.96
CA LEU A 100 48.15 -108.88 66.80
C LEU A 100 48.01 -110.18 67.58
N ASN A 101 46.79 -110.60 67.95
CA ASN A 101 46.55 -111.85 68.65
C ASN A 101 46.77 -113.10 67.77
N THR A 102 46.69 -112.96 66.43
CA THR A 102 46.96 -114.05 65.48
C THR A 102 48.45 -114.28 65.19
N LEU A 103 49.34 -113.42 65.70
CA LEU A 103 50.79 -113.54 65.54
C LEU A 103 51.38 -114.27 66.74
N SER A 104 52.28 -115.23 66.51
CA SER A 104 52.70 -116.20 67.54
C SER A 104 53.93 -115.73 68.32
N THR A 105 54.80 -114.98 67.66
CA THR A 105 56.05 -114.49 68.24
C THR A 105 55.95 -112.99 68.60
N PRO A 106 56.60 -112.55 69.68
CA PRO A 106 56.65 -111.15 70.03
C PRO A 106 57.33 -110.30 68.93
N GLU A 107 58.28 -110.87 68.20
CA GLU A 107 58.95 -110.21 67.06
C GLU A 107 57.98 -109.93 65.89
N GLU A 108 57.07 -110.85 65.56
CA GLU A 108 56.05 -110.66 64.51
C GLU A 108 55.04 -109.57 64.88
N LYS A 109 54.58 -109.54 66.13
CA LYS A 109 53.67 -108.49 66.64
C LYS A 109 54.31 -107.12 66.56
N LEU A 110 55.59 -107.03 66.92
CA LEU A 110 56.36 -105.80 66.81
C LEU A 110 56.51 -105.36 65.35
N ALA A 111 56.86 -106.27 64.43
CA ALA A 111 56.98 -105.97 63.01
C ALA A 111 55.66 -105.48 62.39
N ALA A 112 54.53 -106.12 62.75
CA ALA A 112 53.19 -105.70 62.31
C ALA A 112 52.80 -104.31 62.84
N LEU A 113 53.11 -104.01 64.11
CA LEU A 113 52.92 -102.68 64.69
C LEU A 113 53.80 -101.63 63.99
N CYS A 114 55.09 -101.92 63.75
CA CYS A 114 55.99 -101.04 63.02
C CYS A 114 55.49 -100.76 61.60
N LYS A 115 54.98 -101.78 60.89
CA LYS A 115 54.38 -101.62 59.57
C LYS A 115 53.14 -100.72 59.60
N LYS A 116 52.21 -100.97 60.53
CA LYS A 116 51.00 -100.15 60.69
C LYS A 116 51.33 -98.70 61.06
N TYR A 117 52.32 -98.50 61.91
CA TYR A 117 52.79 -97.16 62.25
C TYR A 117 53.43 -96.46 61.05
N ALA A 118 54.20 -97.17 60.22
CA ALA A 118 54.78 -96.63 58.99
C ALA A 118 53.70 -96.24 57.96
N GLU A 119 52.70 -97.11 57.74
CA GLU A 119 51.53 -96.83 56.88
C GLU A 119 50.78 -95.57 57.34
N LEU A 120 50.52 -95.45 58.65
CA LEU A 120 49.83 -94.29 59.23
C LEU A 120 50.66 -93.00 59.08
N LEU A 121 51.98 -93.08 59.28
CA LEU A 121 52.89 -91.95 59.06
C LEU A 121 52.90 -91.51 57.59
N GLU A 122 52.86 -92.45 56.65
CA GLU A 122 52.81 -92.18 55.22
C GLU A 122 51.47 -91.56 54.80
N GLU A 123 50.35 -92.09 55.29
CA GLU A 123 49.02 -91.52 55.07
C GLU A 123 48.88 -90.12 55.65
N HIS A 124 49.43 -89.87 56.85
CA HIS A 124 49.50 -88.53 57.44
C HIS A 124 50.34 -87.58 56.58
N ARG A 125 51.52 -88.02 56.10
CA ARG A 125 52.36 -87.23 55.18
C ARG A 125 51.63 -86.93 53.86
N ASN A 126 50.89 -87.89 53.30
CA ASN A 126 50.13 -87.72 52.06
C ASN A 126 48.94 -86.77 52.25
N SER A 127 48.17 -86.94 53.32
CA SER A 127 47.08 -86.03 53.71
C SER A 127 47.60 -84.61 53.96
N GLN A 128 48.77 -84.46 54.59
CA GLN A 128 49.40 -83.17 54.81
C GLN A 128 49.83 -82.49 53.50
N LYS A 129 50.36 -83.25 52.52
CA LYS A 129 50.66 -82.73 51.18
C LYS A 129 49.38 -82.29 50.45
N GLN A 130 48.33 -83.10 50.52
CA GLN A 130 47.05 -82.78 49.88
C GLN A 130 46.39 -81.55 50.50
N MET A 131 46.43 -81.41 51.82
CA MET A 131 45.94 -80.22 52.53
C MET A 131 46.70 -78.95 52.10
N LYS A 132 48.04 -79.00 52.01
CA LYS A 132 48.85 -77.88 51.51
C LYS A 132 48.51 -77.52 50.06
N LEU A 133 48.29 -78.52 49.20
CA LEU A 133 47.90 -78.30 47.80
C LEU A 133 46.53 -77.63 47.70
N LEU A 134 45.54 -78.13 48.44
CA LEU A 134 44.20 -77.56 48.48
C LEU A 134 44.20 -76.15 49.06
N GLN A 135 44.99 -75.89 50.11
CA GLN A 135 45.16 -74.56 50.68
C GLN A 135 45.76 -73.57 49.65
N LYS A 136 46.76 -74.01 48.87
CA LYS A 136 47.33 -73.20 47.77
C LYS A 136 46.27 -72.92 46.69
N LYS A 137 45.49 -73.93 46.31
CA LYS A 137 44.41 -73.79 45.31
C LYS A 137 43.31 -72.85 45.82
N GLN A 138 42.93 -72.93 47.09
CA GLN A 138 41.99 -72.02 47.72
C GLN A 138 42.49 -70.57 47.66
N SER A 139 43.76 -70.33 48.01
CA SER A 139 44.35 -68.99 47.93
C SER A 139 44.35 -68.45 46.49
N GLN A 140 44.68 -69.28 45.50
CA GLN A 140 44.61 -68.93 44.08
C GLN A 140 43.19 -68.57 43.63
N LEU A 141 42.20 -69.40 43.97
CA LEU A 141 40.79 -69.14 43.62
C LEU A 141 40.27 -67.85 44.26
N VAL A 142 40.70 -67.53 45.50
CA VAL A 142 40.33 -66.28 46.15
C VAL A 142 40.92 -65.08 45.40
N GLN A 143 42.20 -65.14 45.01
CA GLN A 143 42.85 -64.10 44.22
C GLN A 143 42.19 -63.91 42.85
N GLU A 144 41.87 -65.00 42.15
CA GLU A 144 41.18 -64.96 40.86
C GLU A 144 39.76 -64.37 40.98
N LYS A 145 39.01 -64.76 42.02
CA LYS A 145 37.68 -64.21 42.30
C LYS A 145 37.75 -62.70 42.58
N ASP A 146 38.72 -62.24 43.37
CA ASP A 146 38.87 -60.81 43.64
C ASP A 146 39.34 -60.03 42.39
N HIS A 147 40.20 -60.64 41.57
CA HIS A 147 40.61 -60.09 40.27
C HIS A 147 39.40 -59.91 39.33
N LEU A 148 38.62 -60.96 39.09
CA LEU A 148 37.41 -60.92 38.26
C LEU A 148 36.36 -59.95 38.80
N ARG A 149 36.20 -59.84 40.13
CA ARG A 149 35.32 -58.85 40.75
C ARG A 149 35.76 -57.42 40.43
N GLY A 150 37.07 -57.16 40.44
CA GLY A 150 37.65 -55.88 40.04
C GLY A 150 37.39 -55.54 38.57
N GLU A 151 37.56 -56.52 37.68
CA GLU A 151 37.26 -56.36 36.25
C GLU A 151 35.77 -56.12 36.00
N HIS A 152 34.89 -56.87 36.65
CA HIS A 152 33.44 -56.68 36.56
C HIS A 152 33.04 -55.26 36.99
N SER A 153 33.60 -54.76 38.10
CA SER A 153 33.33 -53.39 38.57
C SER A 153 33.77 -52.34 37.55
N LYS A 154 34.92 -52.52 36.90
CA LYS A 154 35.39 -51.64 35.81
C LYS A 154 34.47 -51.70 34.58
N ALA A 155 34.02 -52.91 34.21
CA ALA A 155 33.11 -53.10 33.08
C ALA A 155 31.75 -52.41 33.32
N VAL A 156 31.21 -52.47 34.54
CA VAL A 156 29.96 -51.77 34.91
C VAL A 156 30.12 -50.26 34.78
N LEU A 157 31.22 -49.68 35.27
CA LEU A 157 31.49 -48.24 35.13
C LEU A 157 31.62 -47.81 33.66
N ALA A 158 32.31 -48.62 32.84
CA ALA A 158 32.41 -48.37 31.41
C ALA A 158 31.05 -48.43 30.72
N ARG A 159 30.20 -49.41 31.07
CA ARG A 159 28.83 -49.54 30.57
C ARG A 159 28.01 -48.29 30.90
N SER A 160 28.02 -47.83 32.15
CA SER A 160 27.27 -46.63 32.57
C SER A 160 27.73 -45.36 31.83
N LYS A 161 29.03 -45.22 31.55
CA LYS A 161 29.54 -44.10 30.76
C LYS A 161 29.04 -44.15 29.31
N LEU A 162 29.11 -45.32 28.68
CA LEU A 162 28.61 -45.49 27.31
C LEU A 162 27.10 -45.27 27.23
N GLU A 163 26.33 -45.76 28.20
CA GLU A 163 24.89 -45.51 28.27
C GLU A 163 24.56 -44.01 28.38
N SER A 164 25.30 -43.25 29.18
CA SER A 164 25.13 -41.79 29.27
C SER A 164 25.43 -41.10 27.95
N LEU A 165 26.56 -41.44 27.32
CA LEU A 165 26.97 -40.89 26.03
C LEU A 165 25.95 -41.22 24.92
N CYS A 166 25.43 -42.45 24.89
CA CYS A 166 24.38 -42.84 23.95
C CYS A 166 23.09 -42.02 24.16
N ARG A 167 22.68 -41.78 25.42
CA ARG A 167 21.51 -40.94 25.72
C ARG A 167 21.72 -39.50 25.29
N GLU A 168 22.90 -38.93 25.53
CA GLU A 168 23.25 -37.57 25.11
C GLU A 168 23.30 -37.45 23.59
N LEU A 169 23.95 -38.38 22.89
CA LEU A 169 24.00 -38.41 21.44
C LEU A 169 22.60 -38.55 20.83
N GLN A 170 21.72 -39.36 21.44
CA GLN A 170 20.32 -39.46 21.01
C GLN A 170 19.54 -38.17 21.25
N ARG A 171 19.78 -37.45 22.36
CA ARG A 171 19.18 -36.13 22.58
C ARG A 171 19.66 -35.11 21.54
N HIS A 172 20.97 -35.05 21.29
CA HIS A 172 21.54 -34.14 20.30
C HIS A 172 21.00 -34.41 18.89
N ASN A 173 20.90 -35.67 18.49
CA ASN A 173 20.30 -36.05 17.21
C ASN A 173 18.81 -35.66 17.11
N ARG A 174 18.05 -35.72 18.21
CA ARG A 174 16.65 -35.22 18.23
C ARG A 174 16.61 -33.70 18.10
N SER A 175 17.41 -32.98 18.90
CA SER A 175 17.52 -31.51 18.83
C SER A 175 17.91 -31.05 17.42
N LEU A 176 18.92 -31.67 16.81
CA LEU A 176 19.39 -31.30 15.48
C LEU A 176 18.32 -31.53 14.39
N LYS A 177 17.53 -32.61 14.51
CA LYS A 177 16.38 -32.84 13.62
C LYS A 177 15.30 -31.79 13.82
N GLU A 178 14.96 -31.47 15.07
CA GLU A 178 13.96 -30.46 15.41
C GLU A 178 14.39 -29.07 14.92
N GLU A 179 15.65 -28.68 15.16
CA GLU A 179 16.25 -27.44 14.66
C GLU A 179 16.32 -27.38 13.13
N GLY A 180 16.61 -28.51 12.47
CA GLY A 180 16.58 -28.59 11.01
C GLY A 180 15.18 -28.37 10.44
N VAL A 181 14.16 -29.00 11.03
CA VAL A 181 12.76 -28.79 10.64
C VAL A 181 12.32 -27.36 10.96
N GLN A 182 12.73 -26.80 12.10
CA GLN A 182 12.39 -25.45 12.50
C GLN A 182 13.03 -24.41 11.57
N ARG A 183 14.31 -24.55 11.23
CA ARG A 183 14.98 -23.69 10.25
C ARG A 183 14.32 -23.75 8.87
N ALA A 184 13.95 -24.94 8.41
CA ALA A 184 13.25 -25.09 7.13
C ALA A 184 11.89 -24.37 7.13
N ARG A 185 11.16 -24.39 8.25
CA ARG A 185 9.90 -23.63 8.39
C ARG A 185 10.13 -22.12 8.39
N GLU A 186 11.13 -21.64 9.12
CA GLU A 186 11.46 -20.21 9.19
C GLU A 186 11.91 -19.67 7.82
N GLU A 187 12.71 -20.42 7.07
CA GLU A 187 13.12 -20.04 5.72
C GLU A 187 11.92 -20.00 4.75
N GLU A 188 11.02 -20.99 4.85
CA GLU A 188 9.78 -21.01 4.05
C GLU A 188 8.84 -19.85 4.42
N GLU A 189 8.75 -19.46 5.69
CA GLU A 189 8.00 -18.28 6.12
C GLU A 189 8.62 -16.99 5.58
N LYS A 190 9.94 -16.82 5.67
CA LYS A 190 10.65 -15.68 5.05
C LYS A 190 10.38 -15.62 3.54
N ARG A 191 10.43 -16.76 2.85
CA ARG A 191 10.12 -16.84 1.41
C ARG A 191 8.69 -16.39 1.12
N LYS A 192 7.72 -16.79 1.94
CA LYS A 192 6.31 -16.37 1.82
C LYS A 192 6.15 -14.88 2.10
N GLU A 193 6.81 -14.34 3.12
CA GLU A 193 6.78 -12.92 3.45
C GLU A 193 7.32 -12.07 2.30
N VAL A 194 8.50 -12.42 1.77
CA VAL A 194 9.09 -11.74 0.61
C VAL A 194 8.14 -11.78 -0.59
N THR A 195 7.60 -12.96 -0.90
CA THR A 195 6.67 -13.11 -2.03
C THR A 195 5.41 -12.27 -1.85
N SER A 196 4.84 -12.30 -0.63
CA SER A 196 3.66 -11.50 -0.28
C SER A 196 3.95 -10.00 -0.40
N HIS A 197 5.08 -9.55 0.14
CA HIS A 197 5.48 -8.15 0.07
C HIS A 197 5.66 -7.68 -1.39
N PHE A 198 6.35 -8.47 -2.22
CA PHE A 198 6.48 -8.16 -3.64
C PHE A 198 5.11 -8.08 -4.34
N GLN A 199 4.19 -9.01 -4.03
CA GLN A 199 2.86 -9.01 -4.62
C GLN A 199 2.04 -7.77 -4.19
N VAL A 200 2.12 -7.38 -2.91
CA VAL A 200 1.46 -6.17 -2.41
C VAL A 200 2.01 -4.94 -3.11
N THR A 201 3.33 -4.78 -3.17
CA THR A 201 3.96 -3.63 -3.85
C THR A 201 3.59 -3.59 -5.33
N LEU A 202 3.55 -4.73 -6.01
CA LEU A 202 3.12 -4.80 -7.41
C LEU A 202 1.66 -4.34 -7.59
N ASN A 203 0.77 -4.79 -6.72
CA ASN A 203 -0.63 -4.36 -6.73
C ASN A 203 -0.77 -2.85 -6.44
N ASP A 204 0.04 -2.30 -5.54
CA ASP A 204 0.04 -0.87 -5.24
C ASP A 204 0.49 -0.03 -6.45
N ILE A 205 1.50 -0.48 -7.20
CA ILE A 205 1.92 0.16 -8.46
C ILE A 205 0.78 0.16 -9.47
N GLN A 206 0.11 -1.00 -9.65
CA GLN A 206 -1.01 -1.12 -10.56
C GLN A 206 -2.13 -0.15 -10.19
N LEU A 207 -2.48 -0.09 -8.90
CA LEU A 207 -3.47 0.84 -8.37
C LEU A 207 -3.07 2.30 -8.60
N GLN A 208 -1.80 2.65 -8.39
CA GLN A 208 -1.31 4.01 -8.66
C GLN A 208 -1.40 4.37 -10.15
N MET A 209 -1.05 3.45 -11.05
CA MET A 209 -1.19 3.65 -12.50
C MET A 209 -2.65 3.85 -12.90
N GLU A 210 -3.57 3.05 -12.37
CA GLU A 210 -5.00 3.18 -12.61
C GLU A 210 -5.53 4.53 -12.12
N GLN A 211 -5.21 4.91 -10.89
CA GLN A 211 -5.58 6.21 -10.34
C GLN A 211 -5.02 7.37 -11.17
N HIS A 212 -3.77 7.28 -11.63
CA HIS A 212 -3.18 8.31 -12.49
C HIS A 212 -3.92 8.40 -13.83
N ASN A 213 -4.22 7.27 -14.47
CA ASN A 213 -5.01 7.23 -15.69
C ASN A 213 -6.40 7.82 -15.49
N GLU A 214 -7.04 7.52 -14.37
CA GLU A 214 -8.37 8.03 -14.06
C GLU A 214 -8.36 9.56 -13.83
N ARG A 215 -7.37 10.09 -13.08
CA ARG A 215 -7.17 11.54 -12.93
C ARG A 215 -6.89 12.21 -14.28
N ASN A 216 -6.08 11.59 -15.14
CA ASN A 216 -5.78 12.12 -16.46
C ASN A 216 -7.03 12.15 -17.36
N SER A 217 -7.86 11.09 -17.30
CA SER A 217 -9.15 11.03 -17.99
C SER A 217 -10.09 12.15 -17.54
N LYS A 218 -10.22 12.35 -16.22
CA LYS A 218 -11.01 13.45 -15.62
C LYS A 218 -10.53 14.83 -16.12
N LEU A 219 -9.22 15.09 -16.12
CA LEU A 219 -8.66 16.35 -16.63
C LEU A 219 -8.94 16.55 -18.13
N ARG A 220 -8.91 15.49 -18.95
CA ARG A 220 -9.28 15.58 -20.37
C ARG A 220 -10.75 15.92 -20.54
N GLN A 221 -11.63 15.30 -19.75
CA GLN A 221 -13.05 15.59 -19.75
C GLN A 221 -13.32 17.05 -19.34
N GLU A 222 -12.72 17.54 -18.25
CA GLU A 222 -12.86 18.93 -17.81
C GLU A 222 -12.37 19.92 -18.88
N ASN A 223 -11.24 19.64 -19.53
CA ASN A 223 -10.76 20.48 -20.64
C ASN A 223 -11.74 20.51 -21.81
N MET A 224 -12.36 19.37 -22.14
CA MET A 224 -13.37 19.29 -23.19
C MET A 224 -14.62 20.09 -22.82
N GLU A 225 -15.09 19.99 -21.58
CA GLU A 225 -16.22 20.77 -21.07
C GLU A 225 -15.93 22.28 -21.08
N LEU A 226 -14.73 22.69 -20.69
CA LEU A 226 -14.30 24.09 -20.73
C LEU A 226 -14.24 24.61 -22.17
N ALA A 227 -13.70 23.83 -23.10
CA ALA A 227 -13.67 24.18 -24.52
C ALA A 227 -15.10 24.33 -25.08
N GLU A 228 -16.02 23.45 -24.70
CA GLU A 228 -17.43 23.53 -25.11
C GLU A 228 -18.12 24.78 -24.52
N ARG A 229 -17.84 25.13 -23.26
CA ARG A 229 -18.35 26.37 -22.64
C ARG A 229 -17.84 27.61 -23.34
N LEU A 230 -16.55 27.65 -23.70
CA LEU A 230 -15.97 28.75 -24.47
C LEU A 230 -16.61 28.84 -25.86
N LYS A 231 -16.83 27.71 -26.54
CA LYS A 231 -17.51 27.68 -27.84
C LYS A 231 -18.91 28.26 -27.75
N LYS A 232 -19.71 27.83 -26.76
CA LYS A 232 -21.06 28.37 -26.52
C LYS A 232 -21.06 29.86 -26.24
N LEU A 233 -20.06 30.35 -25.50
CA LEU A 233 -19.91 31.78 -25.24
C LEU A 233 -19.64 32.56 -26.52
N ILE A 234 -18.72 32.08 -27.37
CA ILE A 234 -18.43 32.69 -28.68
C ILE A 234 -19.69 32.74 -29.54
N GLU A 235 -20.41 31.61 -29.67
CA GLU A 235 -21.67 31.53 -30.44
C GLU A 235 -22.72 32.53 -29.92
N GLN A 236 -22.81 32.75 -28.60
CA GLN A 236 -23.69 33.76 -28.01
C GLN A 236 -23.28 35.19 -28.36
N TYR A 237 -21.98 35.49 -28.37
CA TYR A 237 -21.49 36.81 -28.76
C TYR A 237 -21.72 37.09 -30.25
N GLU A 238 -21.45 36.11 -31.11
CA GLU A 238 -21.73 36.21 -32.55
C GLU A 238 -23.21 36.49 -32.81
N LEU A 239 -24.12 35.78 -32.12
CA LEU A 239 -25.56 36.03 -32.23
C LEU A 239 -25.96 37.44 -31.76
N ARG A 240 -25.32 37.92 -30.69
CA ARG A 240 -25.59 39.27 -30.14
C ARG A 240 -25.08 40.36 -31.08
N GLU A 241 -23.90 40.17 -31.67
CA GLU A 241 -23.33 41.06 -32.69
C GLU A 241 -24.24 41.13 -33.92
N GLU A 242 -24.73 39.98 -34.41
CA GLU A 242 -25.70 39.93 -35.51
C GLU A 242 -26.99 40.70 -35.18
N HIS A 243 -27.47 40.61 -33.94
CA HIS A 243 -28.62 41.40 -33.49
C HIS A 243 -28.34 42.90 -33.47
N ILE A 244 -27.18 43.32 -32.96
CA ILE A 244 -26.76 44.72 -32.94
C ILE A 244 -26.67 45.27 -34.37
N ASP A 245 -26.08 44.52 -35.30
CA ASP A 245 -26.00 44.90 -36.71
C ASP A 245 -27.39 45.10 -37.34
N LYS A 246 -28.35 44.23 -37.02
CA LYS A 246 -29.75 44.39 -37.46
C LYS A 246 -30.38 45.66 -36.90
N VAL A 247 -30.17 45.96 -35.62
CA VAL A 247 -30.67 47.19 -34.99
C VAL A 247 -30.00 48.42 -35.60
N PHE A 248 -28.69 48.36 -35.86
CA PHE A 248 -27.95 49.45 -36.47
C PHE A 248 -28.47 49.76 -37.88
N LYS A 249 -28.65 48.74 -38.73
CA LYS A 249 -29.28 48.88 -40.06
C LYS A 249 -30.68 49.47 -39.97
N HIS A 250 -31.49 49.02 -39.01
CA HIS A 250 -32.83 49.58 -38.80
C HIS A 250 -32.78 51.07 -38.42
N LYS A 251 -31.85 51.46 -37.54
CA LYS A 251 -31.68 52.86 -37.13
C LYS A 251 -31.16 53.74 -38.26
N ASP A 252 -30.24 53.24 -39.07
CA ASP A 252 -29.73 53.94 -40.25
C ASP A 252 -30.85 54.19 -41.28
N LEU A 253 -31.65 53.16 -41.59
CA LEU A 253 -32.82 53.32 -42.46
C LEU A 253 -33.86 54.29 -41.88
N GLN A 254 -34.07 54.27 -40.57
CA GLN A 254 -34.95 55.22 -39.89
C GLN A 254 -34.43 56.66 -40.01
N GLN A 255 -33.11 56.87 -39.87
CA GLN A 255 -32.47 58.17 -40.03
C GLN A 255 -32.59 58.67 -41.48
N GLN A 256 -32.26 57.83 -42.47
CA GLN A 256 -32.42 58.15 -43.89
C GLN A 256 -33.86 58.57 -44.23
N LEU A 257 -34.86 57.91 -43.64
CA LEU A 257 -36.27 58.29 -43.82
C LEU A 257 -36.59 59.67 -43.25
N VAL A 258 -36.05 60.01 -42.08
CA VAL A 258 -36.24 61.33 -41.46
C VAL A 258 -35.54 62.42 -42.29
N ASP A 259 -34.32 62.16 -42.74
CA ASP A 259 -33.57 63.10 -43.58
C ASP A 259 -34.25 63.35 -44.92
N ALA A 260 -34.79 62.29 -45.55
CA ALA A 260 -35.57 62.43 -46.79
C ALA A 260 -36.85 63.26 -46.58
N LYS A 261 -37.56 63.05 -45.46
CA LYS A 261 -38.74 63.88 -45.12
C LYS A 261 -38.36 65.33 -44.85
N LEU A 262 -37.23 65.57 -44.20
CA LEU A 262 -36.72 66.91 -43.96
C LEU A 262 -36.35 67.60 -45.29
N GLN A 263 -35.65 66.91 -46.18
CA GLN A 263 -35.32 67.42 -47.51
C GLN A 263 -36.58 67.76 -48.32
N GLN A 264 -37.57 66.86 -48.34
CA GLN A 264 -38.85 67.11 -49.01
C GLN A 264 -39.56 68.36 -48.44
N ALA A 265 -39.57 68.53 -47.11
CA ALA A 265 -40.17 69.71 -46.48
C ALA A 265 -39.39 71.00 -46.81
N GLN A 266 -38.06 70.95 -46.84
CA GLN A 266 -37.21 72.07 -47.24
C GLN A 266 -37.44 72.48 -48.70
N GLU A 267 -37.60 71.51 -49.60
CA GLU A 267 -37.93 71.75 -51.01
C GLU A 267 -39.30 72.42 -51.16
N LEU A 268 -40.33 71.92 -50.48
CA LEU A 268 -41.67 72.55 -50.48
C LEU A 268 -41.65 73.98 -49.93
N LEU A 269 -40.89 74.23 -48.86
CA LEU A 269 -40.71 75.58 -48.31
C LEU A 269 -40.01 76.50 -49.32
N LYS A 270 -38.93 76.03 -49.95
CA LYS A 270 -38.22 76.79 -50.98
C LYS A 270 -39.13 77.09 -52.18
N GLU A 271 -39.91 76.12 -52.65
CA GLU A 271 -40.86 76.35 -53.73
C GLU A 271 -41.93 77.38 -53.33
N ALA A 272 -42.43 77.34 -52.09
CA ALA A 272 -43.39 78.31 -51.57
C ALA A 272 -42.77 79.71 -51.45
N GLU A 273 -41.52 79.82 -50.97
CA GLU A 273 -40.76 81.07 -50.95
C GLU A 273 -40.55 81.63 -52.36
N GLU A 274 -40.19 80.79 -53.33
CA GLU A 274 -40.05 81.19 -54.72
C GLU A 274 -41.39 81.61 -55.34
N ARG A 275 -42.50 80.92 -55.05
CA ARG A 275 -43.86 81.33 -55.48
C ARG A 275 -44.23 82.69 -54.90
N HIS A 276 -44.07 82.86 -53.59
CA HIS A 276 -44.33 84.12 -52.92
C HIS A 276 -43.42 85.25 -53.44
N GLN A 277 -42.15 84.96 -53.74
CA GLN A 277 -41.24 85.94 -54.33
C GLN A 277 -41.68 86.33 -55.76
N ARG A 278 -42.12 85.37 -56.59
CA ARG A 278 -42.70 85.65 -57.91
C ARG A 278 -43.96 86.50 -57.81
N GLU A 279 -44.86 86.19 -56.88
CA GLU A 279 -46.08 86.96 -56.62
C GLU A 279 -45.76 88.39 -56.16
N LYS A 280 -44.84 88.54 -55.22
CA LYS A 280 -44.36 89.83 -54.74
C LYS A 280 -43.76 90.66 -55.87
N ASP A 281 -42.92 90.08 -56.72
CA ASP A 281 -42.31 90.76 -57.86
C ASP A 281 -43.35 91.14 -58.93
N PHE A 282 -44.38 90.31 -59.12
CA PHE A 282 -45.52 90.61 -59.99
C PHE A 282 -46.32 91.82 -59.48
N LEU A 283 -46.74 91.79 -58.21
CA LEU A 283 -47.47 92.89 -57.57
C LEU A 283 -46.67 94.20 -57.57
N LEU A 284 -45.35 94.12 -57.37
CA LEU A 284 -44.48 95.29 -57.42
C LEU A 284 -44.45 95.90 -58.84
N LYS A 285 -44.36 95.08 -59.89
CA LYS A 285 -44.43 95.54 -61.28
C LYS A 285 -45.78 96.19 -61.58
N GLU A 286 -46.88 95.54 -61.19
CA GLU A 286 -48.24 96.07 -61.38
C GLU A 286 -48.45 97.40 -60.64
N ALA A 287 -47.93 97.54 -59.41
CA ALA A 287 -47.97 98.78 -58.66
C ALA A 287 -47.19 99.91 -59.37
N VAL A 288 -46.00 99.62 -59.92
CA VAL A 288 -45.20 100.58 -60.68
C VAL A 288 -45.89 101.00 -61.98
N GLU A 289 -46.50 100.06 -62.71
CA GLU A 289 -47.27 100.35 -63.93
C GLU A 289 -48.51 101.20 -63.64
N SER A 290 -49.26 100.86 -62.59
CA SER A 290 -50.41 101.64 -62.11
C SER A 290 -49.98 103.05 -61.69
N GLN A 291 -48.86 103.19 -60.97
CA GLN A 291 -48.29 104.49 -60.61
C GLN A 291 -47.93 105.30 -61.87
N ARG A 292 -47.25 104.69 -62.85
CA ARG A 292 -46.91 105.33 -64.14
C ARG A 292 -48.17 105.78 -64.88
N MET A 293 -49.22 104.96 -64.89
CA MET A 293 -50.51 105.32 -65.49
C MET A 293 -51.15 106.50 -64.77
N CYS A 294 -51.15 106.49 -63.43
CA CYS A 294 -51.63 107.61 -62.63
C CYS A 294 -50.83 108.89 -62.90
N GLU A 295 -49.51 108.80 -63.05
CA GLU A 295 -48.66 109.94 -63.41
C GLU A 295 -48.97 110.48 -64.81
N LEU A 296 -49.18 109.60 -65.79
CA LEU A 296 -49.59 110.00 -67.14
C LEU A 296 -50.97 110.70 -67.13
N MET A 297 -51.94 110.15 -66.40
CA MET A 297 -53.27 110.77 -66.25
C MET A 297 -53.17 112.13 -65.56
N LYS A 298 -52.32 112.28 -64.53
CA LYS A 298 -52.04 113.59 -63.92
C LYS A 298 -51.41 114.57 -64.92
N GLN A 299 -50.51 114.11 -65.80
CA GLN A 299 -49.95 114.94 -66.87
C GLN A 299 -51.02 115.36 -67.89
N GLN A 300 -51.91 114.45 -68.29
CA GLN A 300 -53.05 114.79 -69.15
C GLN A 300 -54.01 115.78 -68.47
N GLU A 301 -54.33 115.57 -67.19
CA GLU A 301 -55.17 116.46 -66.40
C GLU A 301 -54.55 117.88 -66.33
N THR A 302 -53.25 117.97 -66.06
CA THR A 302 -52.54 119.26 -66.04
C THR A 302 -52.45 119.91 -67.42
N HIS A 303 -52.26 119.12 -68.49
CA HIS A 303 -52.27 119.61 -69.87
C HIS A 303 -53.65 120.14 -70.28
N LEU A 304 -54.72 119.41 -69.98
CA LEU A 304 -56.10 119.84 -70.21
C LEU A 304 -56.44 121.09 -69.40
N LYS A 305 -56.03 121.15 -68.12
CA LYS A 305 -56.15 122.38 -67.30
C LYS A 305 -55.40 123.56 -67.94
N GLN A 306 -54.22 123.35 -68.51
CA GLN A 306 -53.50 124.38 -69.26
C GLN A 306 -54.20 124.76 -70.58
N GLN A 307 -54.82 123.83 -71.31
CA GLN A 307 -55.62 124.13 -72.50
C GLN A 307 -56.87 124.94 -72.16
N VAL A 308 -57.58 124.60 -71.09
CA VAL A 308 -58.72 125.38 -70.56
C VAL A 308 -58.26 126.77 -70.13
N SER A 309 -57.07 126.87 -69.51
CA SER A 309 -56.47 128.15 -69.10
C SER A 309 -56.00 129.03 -70.28
N LYS A 310 -55.64 128.43 -71.43
CA LYS A 310 -55.28 129.15 -72.67
C LYS A 310 -56.47 129.52 -73.57
N SER A 311 -57.63 128.89 -73.39
CA SER A 311 -58.83 129.09 -74.23
C SER A 311 -59.97 129.87 -73.55
N GLY A 312 -59.81 130.26 -72.28
CA GLY A 312 -60.80 131.05 -71.55
C GLY A 312 -60.23 132.33 -70.95
N SER A 313 -60.20 133.40 -71.75
CA SER A 313 -60.31 134.77 -71.25
C SER A 313 -61.82 135.11 -71.16
N TRP A 314 -62.21 135.92 -70.18
CA TRP A 314 -63.55 136.48 -69.86
C TRP A 314 -64.35 135.79 -68.73
N SER A 315 -64.05 136.24 -67.50
CA SER A 315 -64.93 136.95 -66.53
C SER A 315 -66.17 136.33 -65.85
N CYS A 316 -66.14 136.46 -64.50
CA CYS A 316 -67.22 136.72 -63.51
C CYS A 316 -68.17 135.58 -63.11
N ALA A 317 -68.71 135.45 -61.87
CA ALA A 317 -68.43 135.97 -60.52
C ALA A 317 -69.45 135.31 -59.54
N SER A 318 -69.18 135.39 -58.22
CA SER A 318 -70.01 135.04 -57.03
C SER A 318 -70.10 133.54 -56.64
N GLY A 319 -70.02 133.11 -55.38
CA GLY A 319 -69.79 133.77 -54.09
C GLY A 319 -70.35 132.96 -52.91
N VAL A 320 -69.46 132.30 -52.13
CA VAL A 320 -69.45 132.07 -50.65
C VAL A 320 -70.48 131.08 -50.04
N PRO A 321 -70.27 130.42 -48.86
CA PRO A 321 -69.08 130.14 -48.01
C PRO A 321 -68.79 128.62 -47.82
N SER A 322 -67.56 128.13 -47.61
CA SER A 322 -66.69 128.17 -46.41
C SER A 322 -67.19 127.38 -45.18
N LEU A 323 -66.39 126.35 -44.80
CA LEU A 323 -65.93 126.04 -43.44
C LEU A 323 -64.93 124.86 -43.54
N GLY A 324 -63.65 125.12 -43.25
CA GLY A 324 -62.61 124.09 -43.01
C GLY A 324 -62.54 123.73 -41.52
N PRO A 325 -61.38 123.27 -41.00
CA PRO A 325 -60.25 122.60 -41.66
C PRO A 325 -59.78 121.31 -40.92
N ARG A 326 -58.88 120.57 -41.60
CA ARG A 326 -57.68 119.78 -41.17
C ARG A 326 -57.21 119.89 -39.69
N PRO A 327 -56.24 119.08 -39.18
CA PRO A 327 -55.20 118.26 -39.88
C PRO A 327 -55.01 116.83 -39.31
N GLY A 328 -54.38 115.87 -40.00
CA GLY A 328 -52.90 115.63 -40.08
C GLY A 328 -52.40 114.87 -38.84
N GLY A 329 -51.56 113.83 -38.87
CA GLY A 329 -50.81 113.11 -39.89
C GLY A 329 -49.84 112.13 -39.19
N GLY A 330 -49.34 111.13 -39.92
CA GLY A 330 -48.22 110.23 -39.55
C GLY A 330 -48.54 109.15 -38.49
N LYS A 331 -47.85 108.02 -38.38
CA LYS A 331 -46.84 107.28 -39.15
C LYS A 331 -46.72 105.90 -38.44
N TRP A 332 -46.52 104.83 -39.20
CA TRP A 332 -45.65 103.65 -38.91
C TRP A 332 -45.93 102.73 -37.69
N ASP A 333 -46.39 101.49 -37.99
CA ASP A 333 -45.82 100.13 -37.72
C ASP A 333 -45.15 99.75 -36.36
N PRO A 334 -44.92 98.46 -36.00
CA PRO A 334 -45.69 97.19 -36.11
C PRO A 334 -45.72 96.35 -34.78
N ARG A 335 -46.37 95.15 -34.84
CA ARG A 335 -46.26 93.92 -33.99
C ARG A 335 -47.08 93.78 -32.70
N SER A 336 -47.92 92.73 -32.68
CA SER A 336 -47.99 91.60 -31.72
C SER A 336 -49.18 90.69 -32.13
N ARG A 337 -48.98 89.52 -32.75
CA ARG A 337 -48.97 88.16 -32.13
C ARG A 337 -50.14 87.93 -31.13
N THR A 338 -50.91 86.85 -31.11
CA THR A 338 -51.01 85.55 -31.80
C THR A 338 -52.31 84.94 -31.29
N THR A 339 -53.10 84.23 -32.10
CA THR A 339 -54.00 83.17 -31.60
C THR A 339 -54.13 82.07 -32.65
N LEU A 340 -54.34 80.84 -32.13
CA LEU A 340 -54.71 79.59 -32.80
C LEU A 340 -53.59 78.58 -33.15
N THR A 341 -53.26 77.82 -32.11
CA THR A 341 -53.37 76.35 -32.01
C THR A 341 -53.99 75.61 -33.20
N ALA A 342 -53.29 74.58 -33.71
CA ALA A 342 -53.87 73.28 -34.09
C ALA A 342 -52.76 72.23 -34.33
N VAL A 343 -52.86 71.14 -33.55
CA VAL A 343 -52.47 69.72 -33.74
C VAL A 343 -51.10 69.37 -34.30
#